data_AF-A0AAU8X9S1-F1
#
_entry.id   AF-A0AAU8X9S1-F1
#
_cell.length_a   1.000
_cell.length_b   1.000
_cell.length_c   1.000
_cell.angle_alpha   90.00
_cell.angle_beta   90.00
_cell.angle_gamma   90.00
#
_symmetry.space_group_name_H-M   'P 1'
#
loop_
_entity.id
_entity.type
_entity.pdbx_description
1 polymer ?
#
loop_
_entity_poly.entity_id
_entity_poly.type
_entity_poly.pdbx_seq_one_letter_code
_entity_poly.pdbx_strand_id
1 'polypeptide(L)'
;MARDQASKCSTTKTLFLIDADLLCPPELVEQLSERSQTCSQYGLAAFEMYPCLYLTKEETERFDGDFQGCLESFLRGENHRVEGIALASSCLLLNREWFLQLGGFDEQFVGHGGEDLELIDRLTRHYPIGPRPDDYGLNIKAQHPGDYQGFRRYFSYYALPHLFAGRFLVHQWHPRPLTHPYHKRRAGNDQLLEQMLARTETERAPLKGPVVPCNDLNGELPEFREWMIRLQEEAGYPVRDYPGLLRWQDGIGPKRPLWRKLRKLYLNPKKFFKDFIKGKK
;
A
#
# COMPACT_ATOMS: atom_id res chain seq x y z
N MET A 1 -16.62 -3.33 -11.40
CA MET A 1 -16.14 -2.10 -10.69
C MET A 1 -15.94 -0.93 -11.67
N ALA A 2 -15.82 0.35 -11.22
CA ALA A 2 -15.60 1.49 -12.13
C ALA A 2 -14.26 1.42 -12.89
N ARG A 3 -13.18 1.02 -12.18
CA ARG A 3 -11.85 0.82 -12.78
C ARG A 3 -11.84 -0.28 -13.87
N ASP A 4 -12.61 -1.36 -13.69
CA ASP A 4 -12.71 -2.41 -14.71
C ASP A 4 -13.35 -1.90 -16.00
N GLN A 5 -14.43 -1.10 -15.86
CA GLN A 5 -15.13 -0.54 -17.02
C GLN A 5 -14.22 0.44 -17.77
N ALA A 6 -13.52 1.32 -17.05
CA ALA A 6 -12.53 2.22 -17.65
C ALA A 6 -11.40 1.43 -18.36
N SER A 7 -10.92 0.35 -17.75
CA SER A 7 -9.87 -0.50 -18.32
C SER A 7 -10.32 -1.20 -19.60
N LYS A 8 -11.56 -1.68 -19.66
CA LYS A 8 -12.16 -2.27 -20.87
C LYS A 8 -12.26 -1.25 -22.01
N CYS A 9 -12.63 0.00 -21.70
CA CYS A 9 -12.74 1.08 -22.67
C CYS A 9 -11.39 1.69 -23.10
N SER A 10 -10.33 1.52 -22.30
CA SER A 10 -9.00 2.02 -22.67
C SER A 10 -8.46 1.31 -23.91
N THR A 11 -7.75 2.05 -24.76
CA THR A 11 -7.05 1.55 -25.96
C THR A 11 -5.54 1.44 -25.77
N THR A 12 -5.01 1.85 -24.61
CA THR A 12 -3.58 1.81 -24.32
C THR A 12 -3.12 0.40 -23.93
N LYS A 13 -1.84 0.07 -24.18
CA LYS A 13 -1.25 -1.22 -23.77
C LYS A 13 -1.03 -1.33 -22.26
N THR A 14 -0.87 -0.20 -21.60
CA THR A 14 -0.52 -0.10 -20.19
C THR A 14 -1.57 0.72 -19.45
N LEU A 15 -1.85 0.33 -18.21
CA LEU A 15 -2.71 1.05 -17.28
C LEU A 15 -1.85 1.60 -16.15
N PHE A 16 -2.05 2.86 -15.82
CA PHE A 16 -1.61 3.46 -14.57
C PHE A 16 -2.85 3.72 -13.72
N LEU A 17 -3.06 2.90 -12.70
CA LEU A 17 -4.22 2.98 -11.82
C LEU A 17 -3.89 3.92 -10.66
N ILE A 18 -4.73 4.94 -10.44
CA ILE A 18 -4.61 5.88 -9.31
C ILE A 18 -5.99 6.24 -8.78
N ASP A 19 -6.05 6.61 -7.49
CA ASP A 19 -7.25 7.22 -6.89
C ASP A 19 -7.33 8.72 -7.20
N ALA A 20 -8.56 9.25 -7.25
CA ALA A 20 -8.83 10.63 -7.68
C ALA A 20 -8.34 11.70 -6.69
N ASP A 21 -8.05 11.30 -5.45
CA ASP A 21 -7.50 12.15 -4.39
C ASP A 21 -5.98 12.02 -4.24
N LEU A 22 -5.32 11.32 -5.16
CA LEU A 22 -3.86 11.25 -5.20
C LEU A 22 -3.27 12.35 -6.09
N LEU A 23 -2.16 12.92 -5.63
CA LEU A 23 -1.32 13.81 -6.42
C LEU A 23 -0.04 13.07 -6.78
N CYS A 24 0.38 13.21 -8.04
CA CYS A 24 1.55 12.56 -8.61
C CYS A 24 2.66 13.59 -8.79
N PRO A 25 3.91 13.31 -8.38
CA PRO A 25 5.05 14.14 -8.73
C PRO A 25 5.18 14.24 -10.26
N PRO A 26 5.46 15.43 -10.82
CA PRO A 26 5.72 15.59 -12.25
C PRO A 26 6.79 14.64 -12.78
N GLU A 27 7.85 14.42 -12.00
CA GLU A 27 8.97 13.54 -12.34
C GLU A 27 8.51 12.09 -12.52
N LEU A 28 7.56 11.62 -11.69
CA LEU A 28 6.98 10.29 -11.86
C LEU A 28 6.18 10.20 -13.15
N VAL A 29 5.41 11.24 -13.50
CA VAL A 29 4.62 11.29 -14.75
C VAL A 29 5.54 11.18 -15.97
N GLU A 30 6.65 11.91 -15.97
CA GLU A 30 7.65 11.87 -17.05
C GLU A 30 8.29 10.48 -17.20
N GLN A 31 8.47 9.76 -16.10
CA GLN A 31 9.05 8.42 -16.09
C GLN A 31 8.08 7.31 -16.52
N LEU A 32 6.76 7.51 -16.45
CA LEU A 32 5.76 6.45 -16.67
C LEU A 32 5.94 5.71 -18.01
N SER A 33 6.33 6.42 -19.07
CA SER A 33 6.57 5.81 -20.39
C SER A 33 7.74 4.82 -20.35
N GLU A 34 8.87 5.22 -19.75
CA GLU A 34 10.05 4.38 -19.59
C GLU A 34 9.77 3.20 -18.65
N ARG A 35 9.07 3.45 -17.54
CA ARG A 35 8.66 2.40 -16.61
C ARG A 35 7.75 1.37 -17.29
N SER A 36 6.81 1.82 -18.11
CA SER A 36 5.95 0.93 -18.89
C SER A 36 6.74 0.07 -19.87
N GLN A 37 7.78 0.63 -20.51
CA GLN A 37 8.65 -0.12 -21.41
C GLN A 37 9.47 -1.15 -20.62
N THR A 38 9.99 -0.76 -19.46
CA THR A 38 10.73 -1.63 -18.54
C THR A 38 9.88 -2.83 -18.11
N CYS A 39 8.65 -2.61 -17.64
CA CYS A 39 7.73 -3.71 -17.32
C CYS A 39 7.49 -4.62 -18.54
N SER A 40 7.32 -4.03 -19.73
CA SER A 40 7.08 -4.82 -20.94
C SER A 40 8.27 -5.71 -21.32
N GLN A 41 9.50 -5.29 -21.02
CA GLN A 41 10.72 -6.11 -21.24
C GLN A 41 10.79 -7.30 -20.28
N TYR A 42 10.32 -7.13 -19.04
CA TYR A 42 10.21 -8.23 -18.08
C TYR A 42 9.02 -9.15 -18.36
N GLY A 43 8.08 -8.74 -19.21
CA GLY A 43 6.98 -9.56 -19.70
C GLY A 43 5.62 -9.14 -19.18
N LEU A 44 4.56 -9.80 -19.68
CA LEU A 44 3.17 -9.39 -19.45
C LEU A 44 2.76 -9.34 -17.97
N ALA A 45 3.34 -10.21 -17.15
CA ALA A 45 3.03 -10.31 -15.72
C ALA A 45 3.70 -9.22 -14.87
N ALA A 46 4.73 -8.55 -15.39
CA ALA A 46 5.46 -7.54 -14.63
C ALA A 46 4.56 -6.32 -14.36
N PHE A 47 4.71 -5.80 -13.15
CA PHE A 47 3.99 -4.60 -12.69
C PHE A 47 4.89 -3.79 -11.75
N GLU A 48 4.55 -2.53 -11.58
CA GLU A 48 5.13 -1.66 -10.55
C GLU A 48 4.03 -1.22 -9.59
N MET A 49 4.40 -1.07 -8.32
CA MET A 49 3.51 -0.62 -7.26
C MET A 49 4.17 0.53 -6.52
N TYR A 50 3.53 1.68 -6.56
CA TYR A 50 4.10 2.90 -6.00
C TYR A 50 3.53 3.17 -4.60
N PRO A 51 4.37 3.56 -3.63
CA PRO A 51 3.91 3.89 -2.30
C PRO A 51 3.15 5.22 -2.28
N CYS A 52 2.30 5.39 -1.27
CA CYS A 52 1.50 6.61 -1.05
C CYS A 52 1.73 7.17 0.35
N LEU A 53 2.11 8.45 0.44
CA LEU A 53 2.17 9.20 1.70
C LEU A 53 0.82 9.87 1.97
N TYR A 54 0.22 9.63 3.13
CA TYR A 54 -1.06 10.25 3.50
C TYR A 54 -0.81 11.61 4.11
N LEU A 55 -1.21 12.68 3.41
CA LEU A 55 -1.09 14.04 3.91
C LEU A 55 -1.99 14.26 5.13
N THR A 56 -1.57 15.15 6.01
CA THR A 56 -2.46 15.73 7.03
C THR A 56 -3.51 16.63 6.37
N LYS A 57 -4.55 16.97 7.12
CA LYS A 57 -5.56 17.94 6.65
C LYS A 57 -4.90 19.29 6.36
N GLU A 58 -4.05 19.74 7.27
CA GLU A 58 -3.34 21.01 7.17
C GLU A 58 -2.41 21.03 5.96
N GLU A 59 -1.68 19.93 5.71
CA GLU A 59 -0.80 19.82 4.55
C GLU A 59 -1.58 19.78 3.24
N THR A 60 -2.72 19.09 3.20
CA THR A 60 -3.58 19.04 2.01
C THR A 60 -4.08 20.42 1.60
N GLU A 61 -4.46 21.27 2.58
CA GLU A 61 -4.98 22.61 2.33
C GLU A 61 -3.92 23.59 1.81
N ARG A 62 -2.64 23.33 2.09
CA ARG A 62 -1.52 24.22 1.75
C ARG A 62 -0.51 23.59 0.79
N PHE A 63 -0.80 22.41 0.25
CA PHE A 63 0.16 21.64 -0.53
C PHE A 63 0.62 22.46 -1.74
N ASP A 64 1.93 22.66 -1.82
CA ASP A 64 2.60 23.54 -2.77
C ASP A 64 3.37 22.76 -3.85
N GLY A 65 3.27 21.43 -3.85
CA GLY A 65 4.05 20.56 -4.72
C GLY A 65 5.35 20.06 -4.11
N ASP A 66 5.64 20.34 -2.84
CA ASP A 66 6.83 19.82 -2.15
C ASP A 66 6.67 18.35 -1.71
N PHE A 67 6.70 17.45 -2.69
CA PHE A 67 6.67 16.00 -2.48
C PHE A 67 7.87 15.52 -1.65
N GLN A 68 9.06 16.03 -1.94
CA GLN A 68 10.30 15.62 -1.29
C GLN A 68 10.30 16.00 0.19
N GLY A 69 9.87 17.20 0.55
CA GLY A 69 9.73 17.58 1.96
C GLY A 69 8.63 16.81 2.70
N CYS A 70 7.60 16.31 2.00
CA CYS A 70 6.64 15.38 2.60
C CYS A 70 7.30 14.02 2.93
N LEU A 71 8.11 13.49 2.01
CA LEU A 71 8.89 12.27 2.25
C LEU A 71 9.87 12.46 3.41
N GLU A 72 10.64 13.54 3.40
CA GLU A 72 11.62 13.81 4.46
C GLU A 72 10.97 13.98 5.82
N SER A 73 9.85 14.70 5.91
CA SER A 73 9.10 14.85 7.16
C SER A 73 8.65 13.48 7.70
N PHE A 74 8.11 12.62 6.82
CA PHE A 74 7.75 11.26 7.20
C PHE A 74 8.97 10.45 7.66
N LEU A 75 10.07 10.46 6.89
CA LEU A 75 11.30 9.72 7.20
C LEU A 75 11.97 10.23 8.49
N ARG A 76 11.84 11.51 8.85
CA ARG A 76 12.30 12.03 10.16
C ARG A 76 11.46 11.53 11.33
N GLY A 77 10.34 10.85 11.08
CA GLY A 77 9.41 10.42 12.11
C GLY A 77 8.56 11.56 12.65
N GLU A 78 8.33 12.60 11.83
CA GLU A 78 7.41 13.68 12.14
C GLU A 78 6.00 13.31 11.66
N ASN A 79 4.98 14.04 12.12
CA ASN A 79 3.57 13.78 11.73
C ASN A 79 2.76 15.05 11.45
N HIS A 80 3.45 16.12 11.05
CA HIS A 80 2.83 17.41 10.79
C HIS A 80 2.45 17.58 9.31
N ARG A 81 3.21 16.99 8.38
CA ARG A 81 2.89 16.95 6.94
C ARG A 81 2.21 15.65 6.52
N VAL A 82 2.70 14.52 7.03
CA VAL A 82 2.25 13.18 6.66
C VAL A 82 1.78 12.40 7.90
N GLU A 83 0.61 11.77 7.84
CA GLU A 83 0.04 10.95 8.93
C GLU A 83 0.49 9.48 8.88
N GLY A 84 0.95 9.01 7.72
CA GLY A 84 1.43 7.65 7.52
C GLY A 84 1.71 7.34 6.06
N ILE A 85 2.08 6.10 5.80
CA ILE A 85 2.41 5.58 4.47
C ILE A 85 1.66 4.30 4.19
N ALA A 86 1.27 4.09 2.93
CA ALA A 86 0.95 2.78 2.39
C ALA A 86 2.02 2.39 1.37
N LEU A 87 2.87 1.42 1.71
CA LEU A 87 3.79 0.82 0.74
C LEU A 87 3.03 -0.06 -0.25
N ALA A 88 2.15 -0.92 0.25
CA ALA A 88 1.15 -1.62 -0.57
C ALA A 88 -0.03 -0.69 -0.83
N SER A 89 -0.08 -0.08 -2.01
CA SER A 89 -1.12 0.88 -2.42
C SER A 89 -1.84 0.43 -3.69
N SER A 90 -2.97 1.07 -3.98
CA SER A 90 -3.72 0.90 -5.23
C SER A 90 -3.04 1.50 -6.46
N CYS A 91 -1.88 2.16 -6.30
CA CYS A 91 -1.13 2.79 -7.38
C CYS A 91 -0.28 1.78 -8.14
N LEU A 92 -0.82 1.31 -9.26
CA LEU A 92 -0.21 0.22 -10.03
C LEU A 92 0.03 0.65 -11.46
N LEU A 93 1.22 0.36 -11.98
CA LEU A 93 1.51 0.37 -13.40
C LEU A 93 1.60 -1.06 -13.90
N LEU A 94 0.73 -1.44 -14.84
CA LEU A 94 0.66 -2.81 -15.33
C LEU A 94 0.15 -2.90 -16.76
N ASN A 95 0.42 -4.04 -17.40
CA ASN A 95 -0.10 -4.34 -18.72
C ASN A 95 -1.65 -4.48 -18.69
N ARG A 96 -2.33 -3.78 -19.61
CA ARG A 96 -3.80 -3.77 -19.71
C ARG A 96 -4.36 -5.15 -20.06
N GLU A 97 -3.78 -5.81 -21.03
CA GLU A 97 -4.26 -7.12 -21.48
C GLU A 97 -4.15 -8.13 -20.33
N TRP A 98 -3.03 -8.10 -19.62
CA TRP A 98 -2.81 -8.95 -18.46
C TRP A 98 -3.82 -8.68 -17.34
N PHE A 99 -4.07 -7.42 -17.01
CA PHE A 99 -5.13 -7.04 -16.05
C PHE A 99 -6.49 -7.63 -16.43
N LEU A 100 -6.87 -7.56 -17.71
CA LEU A 100 -8.14 -8.10 -18.20
C LEU A 100 -8.17 -9.64 -18.19
N GLN A 101 -7.06 -10.31 -18.52
CA GLN A 101 -6.93 -11.77 -18.44
C GLN A 101 -7.04 -12.29 -17.01
N LEU A 102 -6.54 -11.52 -16.04
CA LEU A 102 -6.70 -11.81 -14.61
C LEU A 102 -8.15 -11.62 -14.13
N GLY A 103 -9.03 -11.02 -14.94
CA GLY A 103 -10.44 -10.78 -14.61
C GLY A 103 -10.73 -9.41 -13.99
N GLY A 104 -9.75 -8.49 -13.98
CA GLY A 104 -9.90 -7.19 -13.32
C GLY A 104 -9.91 -7.30 -11.80
N PHE A 105 -10.62 -6.41 -11.11
CA PHE A 105 -10.85 -6.50 -9.66
C PHE A 105 -11.93 -7.53 -9.30
N ASP A 106 -11.79 -8.23 -8.17
CA ASP A 106 -12.79 -9.20 -7.70
C ASP A 106 -14.07 -8.49 -7.20
N GLU A 107 -15.19 -8.73 -7.88
CA GLU A 107 -16.49 -8.11 -7.60
C GLU A 107 -17.14 -8.58 -6.28
N GLN A 108 -16.59 -9.60 -5.61
CA GLN A 108 -16.99 -9.96 -4.24
C GLN A 108 -16.64 -8.87 -3.22
N PHE A 109 -15.62 -8.04 -3.52
CA PHE A 109 -15.29 -6.87 -2.74
C PHE A 109 -16.24 -5.72 -3.09
N VAL A 110 -17.20 -5.47 -2.20
CA VAL A 110 -18.20 -4.41 -2.37
C VAL A 110 -17.93 -3.29 -1.38
N GLY A 111 -17.98 -2.04 -1.85
CA GLY A 111 -17.73 -0.87 -1.01
C GLY A 111 -16.23 -0.64 -0.82
N HIS A 112 -15.80 -0.42 0.42
CA HIS A 112 -14.42 -0.02 0.72
C HIS A 112 -13.53 -1.17 1.19
N GLY A 113 -12.47 -1.42 0.42
CA GLY A 113 -11.22 -2.04 0.83
C GLY A 113 -11.12 -3.53 0.53
N GLY A 114 -9.88 -3.98 0.30
CA GLY A 114 -9.48 -5.37 0.12
C GLY A 114 -9.30 -5.77 -1.34
N GLU A 115 -9.99 -5.10 -2.26
CA GLU A 115 -9.95 -5.41 -3.71
C GLU A 115 -8.59 -5.12 -4.34
N ASP A 116 -7.92 -4.07 -3.87
CA ASP A 116 -6.58 -3.67 -4.29
C ASP A 116 -5.54 -4.70 -3.83
N LEU A 117 -5.60 -5.11 -2.56
CA LEU A 117 -4.71 -6.10 -1.96
C LEU A 117 -4.90 -7.50 -2.56
N GLU A 118 -6.14 -7.86 -2.92
CA GLU A 118 -6.43 -9.11 -3.61
C GLU A 118 -5.85 -9.11 -5.03
N LEU A 119 -6.00 -8.00 -5.77
CA LEU A 119 -5.37 -7.87 -7.09
C LEU A 119 -3.85 -7.95 -6.99
N ILE A 120 -3.24 -7.28 -6.01
CA ILE A 120 -1.79 -7.34 -5.77
C ILE A 120 -1.36 -8.77 -5.44
N ASP A 121 -2.10 -9.53 -4.62
CA ASP A 121 -1.80 -10.95 -4.38
C ASP A 121 -1.75 -11.73 -5.70
N ARG A 122 -2.77 -11.61 -6.55
CA ARG A 122 -2.78 -12.26 -7.88
C ARG A 122 -1.58 -11.84 -8.71
N LEU A 123 -1.27 -10.55 -8.78
CA LEU A 123 -0.10 -10.04 -9.51
C LEU A 123 1.20 -10.67 -8.98
N THR A 124 1.41 -10.72 -7.67
CA THR A 124 2.62 -11.32 -7.09
C THR A 124 2.72 -12.83 -7.27
N ARG A 125 1.62 -13.56 -7.51
CA ARG A 125 1.68 -14.99 -7.88
C ARG A 125 2.24 -15.18 -9.29
N HIS A 126 2.03 -14.21 -10.18
CA HIS A 126 2.52 -14.24 -11.55
C HIS A 126 3.85 -13.50 -11.74
N TYR A 127 4.20 -12.61 -10.82
CA TYR A 127 5.46 -11.88 -10.79
C TYR A 127 6.12 -11.96 -9.41
N PRO A 128 6.48 -13.17 -8.92
CA PRO A 128 6.98 -13.36 -7.57
C PRO A 128 8.40 -12.81 -7.42
N ILE A 129 8.64 -12.01 -6.37
CA ILE A 129 9.97 -11.46 -6.03
C ILE A 129 10.80 -12.40 -5.14
N GLY A 130 10.14 -13.39 -4.53
CA GLY A 130 10.76 -14.42 -3.69
C GLY A 130 9.71 -15.33 -3.06
N PRO A 131 10.10 -16.25 -2.16
CA PRO A 131 9.17 -17.14 -1.48
C PRO A 131 8.21 -16.36 -0.57
N ARG A 132 6.93 -16.75 -0.50
CA ARG A 132 5.98 -16.18 0.46
C ARG A 132 6.40 -16.58 1.89
N PRO A 133 6.37 -15.66 2.87
CA PRO A 133 6.67 -16.00 4.26
C PRO A 133 5.57 -16.84 4.91
N ASP A 134 5.89 -17.58 5.95
CA ASP A 134 4.94 -18.46 6.67
C ASP A 134 3.73 -17.71 7.23
N ASP A 135 3.91 -16.44 7.59
CA ASP A 135 2.87 -15.55 8.12
C ASP A 135 2.10 -14.80 7.01
N TYR A 136 2.25 -15.14 5.73
CA TYR A 136 1.71 -14.38 4.58
C TYR A 136 0.22 -14.05 4.71
N GLY A 137 -0.61 -14.97 5.22
CA GLY A 137 -2.04 -14.76 5.40
C GLY A 137 -2.44 -13.71 6.45
N LEU A 138 -1.50 -13.18 7.24
CA LEU A 138 -1.81 -12.22 8.31
C LEU A 138 -2.08 -10.80 7.77
N ASN A 139 -3.24 -10.24 8.12
CA ASN A 139 -3.62 -8.85 7.82
C ASN A 139 -3.35 -7.91 9.01
N ILE A 140 -2.09 -7.78 9.39
CA ILE A 140 -1.69 -6.93 10.52
C ILE A 140 -1.37 -5.52 10.04
N LYS A 141 -2.17 -4.53 10.47
CA LYS A 141 -1.95 -3.11 10.20
C LYS A 141 -0.97 -2.55 11.23
N ALA A 142 0.13 -1.97 10.77
CA ALA A 142 1.09 -1.26 11.62
C ALA A 142 1.27 0.18 11.14
N GLN A 143 1.73 1.06 12.05
CA GLN A 143 1.98 2.47 11.74
C GLN A 143 3.26 2.64 10.92
N HIS A 144 4.31 1.89 11.28
CA HIS A 144 5.62 2.01 10.70
C HIS A 144 5.91 0.78 9.82
N PRO A 145 6.46 0.95 8.60
CA PRO A 145 6.86 -0.14 7.74
C PRO A 145 7.72 -1.21 8.42
N GLY A 146 8.63 -0.84 9.33
CA GLY A 146 9.48 -1.79 10.05
C GLY A 146 8.75 -2.81 10.92
N ASP A 147 7.47 -2.59 11.20
CA ASP A 147 6.61 -3.50 11.96
C ASP A 147 5.63 -4.30 11.07
N TYR A 148 5.75 -4.18 9.74
CA TYR A 148 4.85 -4.87 8.81
C TYR A 148 5.00 -6.39 8.89
N GLN A 149 3.88 -7.08 8.75
CA GLN A 149 3.80 -8.54 8.81
C GLN A 149 2.91 -9.10 7.68
N GLY A 150 3.03 -10.39 7.43
CA GLY A 150 2.29 -11.11 6.40
C GLY A 150 2.42 -10.50 5.00
N PHE A 151 1.33 -10.52 4.24
CA PHE A 151 1.32 -10.03 2.86
C PHE A 151 1.69 -8.55 2.74
N ARG A 152 1.43 -7.72 3.77
CA ARG A 152 1.80 -6.29 3.73
C ARG A 152 3.31 -6.10 3.72
N ARG A 153 4.04 -6.93 4.47
CA ARG A 153 5.51 -6.99 4.43
C ARG A 153 5.98 -7.47 3.06
N TYR A 154 5.40 -8.57 2.57
CA TYR A 154 5.76 -9.14 1.28
C TYR A 154 5.56 -8.16 0.10
N PHE A 155 4.43 -7.45 0.05
CA PHE A 155 4.16 -6.43 -0.96
C PHE A 155 5.14 -5.25 -0.87
N SER A 156 5.63 -4.94 0.33
CA SER A 156 6.54 -3.79 0.52
C SER A 156 7.90 -3.96 -0.15
N TYR A 157 8.33 -5.19 -0.46
CA TYR A 157 9.55 -5.40 -1.25
C TYR A 157 9.45 -4.81 -2.66
N TYR A 158 8.25 -4.81 -3.26
CA TYR A 158 8.03 -4.19 -4.58
C TYR A 158 8.01 -2.66 -4.51
N ALA A 159 7.45 -2.10 -3.44
CA ALA A 159 7.17 -0.65 -3.37
C ALA A 159 8.30 0.19 -2.77
N LEU A 160 9.09 -0.36 -1.84
CA LEU A 160 10.09 0.41 -1.12
C LEU A 160 11.21 0.97 -2.02
N PRO A 161 11.71 0.25 -3.04
CA PRO A 161 12.68 0.83 -3.99
C PRO A 161 12.12 2.02 -4.77
N HIS A 162 10.80 2.08 -4.99
CA HIS A 162 10.16 3.22 -5.61
C HIS A 162 10.15 4.45 -4.69
N LEU A 163 9.93 4.26 -3.38
CA LEU A 163 9.94 5.36 -2.39
C LEU A 163 11.25 6.15 -2.46
N PHE A 164 12.38 5.44 -2.38
CA PHE A 164 13.71 6.04 -2.35
C PHE A 164 14.20 6.55 -3.70
N ALA A 165 13.60 6.08 -4.79
CA ALA A 165 13.81 6.61 -6.13
C ALA A 165 12.93 7.84 -6.43
N GLY A 166 12.21 8.40 -5.45
CA GLY A 166 11.31 9.54 -5.65
C GLY A 166 10.01 9.19 -6.40
N ARG A 167 9.72 7.90 -6.59
CA ARG A 167 8.55 7.40 -7.32
C ARG A 167 7.44 7.03 -6.35
N PHE A 168 6.76 8.02 -5.80
CA PHE A 168 5.66 7.84 -4.86
C PHE A 168 4.56 8.87 -5.13
N LEU A 169 3.40 8.69 -4.52
CA LEU A 169 2.29 9.65 -4.60
C LEU A 169 1.98 10.20 -3.21
N VAL A 170 1.27 11.33 -3.17
CA VAL A 170 0.67 11.83 -1.92
C VAL A 170 -0.84 11.72 -2.00
N HIS A 171 -1.44 11.23 -0.93
CA HIS A 171 -2.88 11.10 -0.79
C HIS A 171 -3.43 12.30 -0.04
N GLN A 172 -4.27 13.07 -0.71
CA GLN A 172 -4.93 14.22 -0.11
C GLN A 172 -5.85 13.76 1.01
N TRP A 173 -5.82 14.49 2.12
CA TRP A 173 -6.74 14.24 3.21
C TRP A 173 -8.17 14.57 2.76
N HIS A 174 -9.09 13.68 3.07
CA HIS A 174 -10.52 13.92 2.89
C HIS A 174 -11.30 13.39 4.09
N PRO A 175 -12.48 13.98 4.39
CA PRO A 175 -13.34 13.46 5.45
C PRO A 175 -13.84 12.05 5.10
N ARG A 176 -13.92 11.19 6.11
CA ARG A 176 -14.44 9.81 6.00
C ARG A 176 -15.71 9.67 6.82
N PRO A 177 -16.88 10.12 6.30
CA PRO A 177 -18.14 10.10 7.02
C PRO A 177 -18.58 8.66 7.32
N LEU A 178 -18.91 8.42 8.58
CA LEU A 178 -19.15 7.08 9.13
C LEU A 178 -20.44 6.42 8.68
N THR A 179 -21.43 7.23 8.36
CA THR A 179 -22.76 6.78 7.95
C THR A 179 -22.79 6.38 6.49
N HIS A 180 -21.73 6.66 5.72
CA HIS A 180 -21.69 6.35 4.31
C HIS A 180 -21.71 4.83 4.09
N PRO A 181 -22.69 4.29 3.34
CA PRO A 181 -22.83 2.85 3.12
C PRO A 181 -21.56 2.16 2.62
N TYR A 182 -20.74 2.90 1.87
CA TYR A 182 -19.43 2.48 1.36
C TYR A 182 -18.52 1.82 2.41
N HIS A 183 -18.51 2.31 3.66
CA HIS A 183 -17.64 1.77 4.72
C HIS A 183 -18.25 0.60 5.51
N LYS A 184 -19.54 0.31 5.34
CA LYS A 184 -20.24 -0.73 6.14
C LYS A 184 -19.70 -2.14 5.90
N ARG A 185 -19.19 -2.41 4.69
CA ARG A 185 -18.71 -3.73 4.27
C ARG A 185 -17.26 -4.02 4.64
N ARG A 186 -16.52 -3.03 5.12
CA ARG A 186 -15.06 -3.14 5.32
C ARG A 186 -14.64 -4.32 6.20
N ALA A 187 -15.36 -4.59 7.29
CA ALA A 187 -15.02 -5.71 8.16
C ALA A 187 -15.23 -7.07 7.46
N GLY A 188 -16.28 -7.19 6.64
CA GLY A 188 -16.51 -8.38 5.83
C GLY A 188 -15.47 -8.54 4.73
N ASN A 189 -15.07 -7.45 4.09
CA ASN A 189 -14.01 -7.47 3.07
C ASN A 189 -12.63 -7.81 3.67
N ASP A 190 -12.29 -7.27 4.85
CA ASP A 190 -11.05 -7.62 5.57
C ASP A 190 -11.03 -9.13 5.87
N GLN A 191 -12.16 -9.72 6.31
CA GLN A 191 -12.28 -11.16 6.56
C GLN A 191 -12.20 -12.00 5.27
N LEU A 192 -12.85 -11.55 4.19
CA LEU A 192 -12.78 -12.22 2.89
C LEU A 192 -11.34 -12.25 2.36
N LEU A 193 -10.64 -11.12 2.44
CA LEU A 193 -9.23 -11.03 2.05
C LEU A 193 -8.36 -11.99 2.87
N GLU A 194 -8.50 -12.00 4.19
CA GLU A 194 -7.77 -12.93 5.07
C GLU A 194 -8.02 -14.40 4.68
N GLN A 195 -9.27 -14.76 4.39
CA GLN A 195 -9.63 -16.10 3.94
C GLN A 195 -9.01 -16.46 2.59
N MET A 196 -8.93 -15.50 1.65
CA MET A 196 -8.32 -15.73 0.34
C MET A 196 -6.80 -15.91 0.45
N LEU A 197 -6.14 -15.07 1.25
CA LEU A 197 -4.69 -15.07 1.41
C LEU A 197 -4.17 -16.21 2.29
N ALA A 198 -4.99 -16.73 3.21
CA ALA A 198 -4.64 -17.88 4.04
C ALA A 198 -4.65 -19.23 3.29
N ARG A 199 -5.20 -19.28 2.06
CA ARG A 199 -5.22 -20.51 1.26
C ARG A 199 -3.81 -20.91 0.85
N THR A 200 -3.49 -22.19 1.00
CA THR A 200 -2.30 -22.83 0.45
C THR A 200 -2.33 -22.83 -1.08
N GLU A 201 -1.18 -22.97 -1.75
CA GLU A 201 -1.15 -23.01 -3.23
C GLU A 201 -2.00 -24.16 -3.81
N THR A 202 -2.14 -25.27 -3.09
CA THR A 202 -3.00 -26.40 -3.48
C THR A 202 -4.50 -26.11 -3.35
N GLU A 203 -4.89 -25.22 -2.43
CA GLU A 203 -6.29 -24.79 -2.27
C GLU A 203 -6.67 -23.65 -3.22
N ARG A 204 -5.67 -22.96 -3.78
CA ARG A 204 -5.88 -21.90 -4.76
C ARG A 204 -6.10 -22.50 -6.14
N ALA A 205 -6.87 -21.79 -6.96
CA ALA A 205 -6.99 -22.15 -8.37
C ALA A 205 -5.59 -22.14 -9.04
N PRO A 206 -5.32 -23.09 -9.95
CA PRO A 206 -4.08 -23.10 -10.72
C PRO A 206 -3.88 -21.76 -11.43
N LEU A 207 -2.62 -21.31 -11.45
CA LEU A 207 -2.25 -20.12 -12.20
C LEU A 207 -2.52 -20.36 -13.68
N LYS A 208 -3.25 -19.43 -14.30
CA LYS A 208 -3.47 -19.41 -15.75
C LYS A 208 -2.62 -18.31 -16.34
N GLY A 209 -1.78 -18.64 -17.31
CA GLY A 209 -0.86 -17.70 -17.95
C GLY A 209 0.55 -17.71 -17.35
N PRO A 210 1.43 -16.81 -17.80
CA PRO A 210 2.84 -16.84 -17.45
C PRO A 210 3.10 -16.58 -15.96
N VAL A 211 4.15 -17.19 -15.45
CA VAL A 211 4.80 -16.80 -14.18
C VAL A 211 6.19 -16.35 -14.55
N VAL A 212 6.51 -15.09 -14.27
CA VAL A 212 7.83 -14.51 -14.55
C VAL A 212 8.42 -14.03 -13.23
N PRO A 213 9.45 -14.68 -12.68
CA PRO A 213 10.07 -14.21 -11.45
C PRO A 213 10.59 -12.79 -11.58
N CYS A 214 10.31 -11.97 -10.57
CA CYS A 214 10.93 -10.65 -10.40
C CYS A 214 12.33 -10.84 -9.83
N ASN A 215 13.34 -10.44 -10.59
CA ASN A 215 14.74 -10.68 -10.24
C ASN A 215 15.36 -9.57 -9.38
N ASP A 216 14.57 -8.58 -8.95
CA ASP A 216 15.06 -7.42 -8.18
C ASP A 216 15.77 -7.82 -6.88
N LEU A 217 15.39 -8.97 -6.29
CA LEU A 217 16.04 -9.56 -5.10
C LEU A 217 16.70 -10.92 -5.38
N ASN A 218 16.94 -11.25 -6.67
CA ASN A 218 17.53 -12.53 -7.09
C ASN A 218 16.78 -13.77 -6.55
N GLY A 219 15.47 -13.66 -6.32
CA GLY A 219 14.62 -14.76 -5.86
C GLY A 219 14.71 -15.08 -4.36
N GLU A 220 15.53 -14.36 -3.59
CA GLU A 220 15.66 -14.52 -2.15
C GLU A 220 15.03 -13.33 -1.42
N LEU A 221 14.23 -13.60 -0.39
CA LEU A 221 13.72 -12.54 0.48
C LEU A 221 14.69 -12.33 1.65
N PRO A 222 15.40 -11.19 1.72
CA PRO A 222 16.18 -10.84 2.89
C PRO A 222 15.25 -10.52 4.07
N GLU A 223 15.77 -10.53 5.30
CA GLU A 223 15.01 -10.03 6.46
C GLU A 223 14.56 -8.59 6.16
N PHE A 224 13.24 -8.35 6.21
CA PHE A 224 12.63 -7.14 5.68
C PHE A 224 13.12 -5.88 6.39
N ARG A 225 13.24 -5.93 7.72
CA ARG A 225 13.60 -4.76 8.51
C ARG A 225 15.05 -4.37 8.26
N GLU A 226 15.97 -5.32 8.21
CA GLU A 226 17.39 -5.12 7.87
C GLU A 226 17.56 -4.64 6.42
N TRP A 227 16.85 -5.25 5.48
CA TRP A 227 16.87 -4.83 4.07
C TRP A 227 16.34 -3.41 3.88
N MET A 228 15.22 -3.07 4.52
CA MET A 228 14.65 -1.73 4.50
C MET A 228 15.62 -0.70 5.07
N ILE A 229 16.29 -1.01 6.19
CA ILE A 229 17.29 -0.13 6.79
C ILE A 229 18.45 0.11 5.83
N ARG A 230 19.01 -0.95 5.23
CA ARG A 230 20.10 -0.81 4.24
C ARG A 230 19.68 0.05 3.06
N LEU A 231 18.52 -0.23 2.47
CA LEU A 231 18.00 0.53 1.33
C LEU A 231 17.81 2.02 1.68
N GLN A 232 17.32 2.30 2.90
CA GLN A 232 17.17 3.66 3.41
C GLN A 232 18.53 4.37 3.56
N GLU A 233 19.53 3.69 4.13
CA GLU A 233 20.87 4.24 4.32
C GLU A 233 21.60 4.48 2.99
N GLU A 234 21.50 3.54 2.05
CA GLU A 234 22.03 3.67 0.68
C GLU A 234 21.39 4.85 -0.08
N ALA A 235 20.12 5.14 0.20
CA ALA A 235 19.41 6.29 -0.36
C ALA A 235 19.78 7.63 0.32
N GLY A 236 20.70 7.64 1.28
CA GLY A 236 21.17 8.85 1.95
C GLY A 236 20.35 9.30 3.16
N TYR A 237 19.49 8.43 3.70
CA TYR A 237 18.66 8.72 4.87
C TYR A 237 19.11 7.87 6.07
N PRO A 238 20.21 8.21 6.78
CA PRO A 238 20.68 7.42 7.91
C PRO A 238 19.59 7.27 8.99
N VAL A 239 19.32 6.05 9.45
CA VAL A 239 18.22 5.75 10.39
C VAL A 239 18.29 6.55 11.68
N ARG A 240 19.52 6.91 12.12
CA ARG A 240 19.74 7.77 13.29
C ARG A 240 19.01 9.11 13.14
N ASP A 241 19.04 9.69 11.95
CA ASP A 241 18.52 11.03 11.67
C ASP A 241 17.11 10.94 11.02
N TYR A 242 16.77 9.78 10.47
CA TYR A 242 15.51 9.47 9.79
C TYR A 242 14.87 8.16 10.33
N PRO A 243 14.31 8.16 11.55
CA PRO A 243 13.76 6.96 12.18
C PRO A 243 12.36 6.57 11.68
N GLY A 244 11.73 7.35 10.81
CA GLY A 244 10.29 7.34 10.48
C GLY A 244 9.74 6.00 9.97
N LEU A 245 10.56 5.21 9.27
CA LEU A 245 10.18 3.87 8.84
C LEU A 245 10.08 2.87 10.00
N LEU A 246 10.65 3.18 11.16
CA LEU A 246 10.72 2.32 12.34
C LEU A 246 9.91 2.87 13.52
N ARG A 247 9.87 4.19 13.69
CA ARG A 247 9.25 4.87 14.84
C ARG A 247 9.08 6.37 14.58
N TRP A 248 8.32 7.02 15.44
CA TRP A 248 8.29 8.48 15.53
C TRP A 248 9.63 9.04 16.03
N GLN A 249 9.89 10.30 15.70
CA GLN A 249 10.95 11.08 16.33
C GLN A 249 10.67 11.26 17.83
N ASP A 250 11.73 11.43 18.63
CA ASP A 250 11.59 11.75 20.05
C ASP A 250 10.70 12.99 20.26
N GLY A 251 9.76 12.89 21.20
CA GLY A 251 8.77 13.94 21.46
C GLY A 251 7.56 13.95 20.53
N ILE A 252 7.58 13.19 19.43
CA ILE A 252 6.43 13.01 18.53
C ILE A 252 5.68 11.73 18.92
N GLY A 253 4.36 11.84 18.98
CA GLY A 253 3.47 10.72 19.30
C GLY A 253 2.22 10.71 18.43
N PRO A 254 1.42 9.63 18.49
CA PRO A 254 0.24 9.50 17.65
C PRO A 254 -0.77 10.61 17.97
N LYS A 255 -1.10 11.42 16.96
CA LYS A 255 -2.24 12.34 17.02
C LYS A 255 -3.53 11.51 17.12
N ARG A 256 -4.10 11.45 18.33
CA ARG A 256 -5.38 10.76 18.59
C ARG A 256 -6.46 11.80 18.91
N PRO A 257 -7.16 12.34 17.89
CA PRO A 257 -8.25 13.28 18.13
C PRO A 257 -9.28 12.69 19.08
N LEU A 258 -9.80 13.49 20.01
CA LEU A 258 -10.87 13.12 20.95
C LEU A 258 -12.08 12.52 20.22
N TRP A 259 -12.38 12.99 19.01
CA TRP A 259 -13.46 12.46 18.19
C TRP A 259 -13.26 10.98 17.81
N ARG A 260 -12.03 10.46 17.68
CA ARG A 260 -11.79 9.02 17.43
C ARG A 260 -12.22 8.16 18.63
N LYS A 261 -12.08 8.67 19.86
CA LYS A 261 -12.59 8.00 21.08
C LYS A 261 -14.12 8.00 21.08
N LEU A 262 -14.75 9.13 20.78
CA LEU A 262 -16.23 9.25 20.66
C LEU A 262 -16.77 8.37 19.52
N ARG A 263 -16.09 8.34 18.37
CA ARG A 263 -16.37 7.46 17.23
C ARG A 263 -16.35 5.99 17.62
N LYS A 264 -15.33 5.56 18.37
CA LYS A 264 -15.21 4.17 18.83
C LYS A 264 -16.30 3.82 19.86
N LEU A 265 -16.63 4.76 20.75
CA LEU A 265 -17.75 4.61 21.68
C LEU A 265 -19.07 4.44 20.93
N TYR A 266 -19.33 5.23 19.88
CA TYR A 266 -20.55 5.14 19.09
C TYR A 266 -20.64 3.86 18.24
N LEU A 267 -19.58 3.50 17.53
CA LEU A 267 -19.61 2.38 16.57
C LEU A 267 -19.36 1.02 17.20
N ASN A 268 -18.60 0.98 18.30
CA ASN A 268 -18.19 -0.27 18.91
C ASN A 268 -18.06 -0.12 20.44
N PRO A 269 -19.18 0.20 21.13
CA PRO A 269 -19.17 0.56 22.55
C PRO A 269 -18.55 -0.54 23.42
N LYS A 270 -18.82 -1.81 23.13
CA LYS A 270 -18.21 -2.94 23.86
C LYS A 270 -16.67 -2.95 23.76
N LYS A 271 -16.11 -2.70 22.56
CA LYS A 271 -14.66 -2.61 22.34
C LYS A 271 -14.07 -1.34 22.96
N PHE A 272 -14.81 -0.23 23.00
CA PHE A 272 -14.42 0.99 23.69
C PHE A 272 -14.22 0.74 25.20
N PHE A 273 -15.21 0.16 25.88
CA PHE A 273 -15.13 -0.11 27.31
C PHE A 273 -14.07 -1.16 27.67
N LYS A 274 -13.89 -2.20 26.83
CA LYS A 274 -12.82 -3.20 27.03
C LYS A 274 -11.42 -2.58 27.02
N ASP A 275 -11.17 -1.64 26.11
CA ASP A 275 -9.87 -0.98 26.01
C ASP A 275 -9.70 0.12 27.06
N PHE A 276 -10.79 0.75 27.51
CA PHE A 276 -10.80 1.69 28.63
C PHE A 276 -10.40 1.01 29.95
N ILE A 277 -10.85 -0.22 30.18
CA ILE A 277 -10.49 -1.01 31.38
C ILE A 277 -9.03 -1.47 31.32
N LYS A 278 -8.51 -1.83 30.13
CA LYS A 278 -7.11 -2.23 29.95
C LYS A 278 -6.11 -1.08 30.11
N GLY A 279 -6.49 0.15 29.79
CA GLY A 279 -5.62 1.33 29.92
C GLY A 279 -5.52 1.93 31.33
N LYS A 280 -6.15 1.32 32.34
CA LYS A 280 -6.10 1.72 33.75
C LYS A 280 -5.21 0.79 34.62
N LYS A 281 -4.42 -0.08 34.00
CA LYS A 281 -3.37 -0.87 34.66
C LYS A 281 -2.01 -0.46 34.12
#